data_AF-A0A7L0ZU96-F1
#
_entry.id   AF-A0A7L0ZU96-F1
#
_cell.length_a   1.000
_cell.length_b   1.000
_cell.length_c   1.000
_cell.angle_alpha   90.00
_cell.angle_beta   90.00
_cell.angle_gamma   90.00
#
_symmetry.space_group_name_H-M   'P 1'
#
loop_
_entity.id
_entity.type
_entity.pdbx_description
1 polymer ?
#
loop_
_entity_poly.entity_id
_entity_poly.type
_entity_poly.pdbx_seq_one_letter_code
_entity_poly.pdbx_strand_id
1 'polypeptide(L)'
;AVETQSTSSEEIVPSPPSPPPLPRIYKPCFVCQDKSSGYHYGVSACEGCKGFFRRSIQKNMVYTCHRDKNCIINKVTRNRCQYCRLQKCFEVGMSK
;
A
#
# COMPACT_ATOMS: atom_id res chain seq x y z
N ALA A 1 56.60 -47.07 -16.39
CA ALA A 1 55.20 -47.43 -16.11
C ALA A 1 54.47 -46.17 -15.63
N VAL A 2 53.58 -45.60 -16.45
CA VAL A 2 52.10 -45.58 -16.24
C VAL A 2 51.69 -45.83 -14.77
N GLU A 3 50.93 -45.01 -14.02
CA GLU A 3 49.86 -44.07 -14.40
C GLU A 3 49.38 -43.20 -13.19
N THR A 4 48.77 -42.06 -13.54
CA THR A 4 47.61 -41.33 -12.96
C THR A 4 47.57 -40.68 -11.58
N GLN A 5 47.37 -39.36 -11.64
CA GLN A 5 46.84 -38.44 -10.63
C GLN A 5 45.35 -38.73 -10.38
N SER A 6 44.90 -38.73 -9.11
CA SER A 6 43.48 -38.74 -8.77
C SER A 6 43.08 -37.32 -8.37
N THR A 7 42.55 -36.55 -9.33
CA THR A 7 41.93 -35.25 -9.08
C THR A 7 40.48 -35.49 -8.69
N SER A 8 40.15 -35.35 -7.41
CA SER A 8 38.76 -35.29 -6.95
C SER A 8 38.12 -34.01 -7.48
N SER A 9 37.33 -34.14 -8.54
CA SER A 9 36.45 -33.09 -9.02
C SER A 9 35.34 -32.84 -8.01
N GLU A 10 35.43 -31.76 -7.22
CA GLU A 10 34.26 -31.24 -6.50
C GLU A 10 33.32 -30.59 -7.51
N GLU A 11 32.21 -31.26 -7.81
CA GLU A 11 31.15 -30.70 -8.64
C GLU A 11 30.40 -29.60 -7.87
N ILE A 12 30.54 -28.37 -8.34
CA ILE A 12 29.84 -27.19 -7.82
C ILE A 12 28.40 -27.27 -8.32
N VAL A 13 27.50 -27.81 -7.51
CA VAL A 13 26.07 -27.88 -7.83
C VAL A 13 25.46 -26.48 -7.71
N PRO A 14 24.84 -25.91 -8.76
CA PRO A 14 24.13 -24.64 -8.66
C PRO A 14 22.92 -24.80 -7.73
N SER A 15 22.79 -23.91 -6.74
CA SER A 15 21.61 -23.88 -5.89
C SER A 15 20.36 -23.51 -6.70
N PRO A 16 19.21 -24.16 -6.44
CA PRO A 16 17.98 -23.86 -7.15
C PRO A 16 17.50 -22.42 -6.87
N PRO A 17 16.84 -21.76 -7.84
CA PRO A 17 16.35 -20.39 -7.67
C PRO A 17 15.32 -20.33 -6.54
N SER A 18 15.49 -19.33 -5.66
CA SER A 18 14.57 -19.07 -4.55
C SER A 18 13.14 -18.85 -5.06
N PRO A 19 12.11 -19.41 -4.40
CA PRO A 19 10.73 -19.17 -4.78
C PRO A 19 10.38 -17.67 -4.70
N PRO A 20 9.49 -17.18 -5.58
CA PRO A 20 9.10 -15.77 -5.57
C PRO A 20 8.49 -15.40 -4.21
N PRO A 21 8.74 -14.18 -3.71
CA PRO A 21 8.20 -13.74 -2.43
C PRO A 21 6.68 -13.79 -2.46
N LEU A 22 6.09 -14.34 -1.40
CA LEU A 22 4.64 -14.44 -1.26
C LEU A 22 3.98 -13.06 -1.42
N PRO A 23 2.76 -13.00 -2.01
CA PRO A 23 2.04 -11.75 -2.15
C PRO A 23 1.91 -11.06 -0.79
N ARG A 24 2.44 -9.83 -0.68
CA ARG A 24 2.30 -9.05 0.56
C ARG A 24 0.83 -8.73 0.78
N ILE A 25 0.23 -9.35 1.79
CA ILE A 25 -1.15 -9.08 2.20
C ILE A 25 -1.13 -7.82 3.07
N TYR A 26 -1.56 -6.70 2.49
CA TYR A 26 -1.76 -5.47 3.22
C TYR A 26 -3.10 -5.50 3.97
N LYS A 27 -3.16 -4.76 5.09
CA LYS A 27 -4.44 -4.46 5.74
C LYS A 27 -5.36 -3.71 4.74
N PRO A 28 -6.69 -3.72 4.94
CA PRO A 28 -7.59 -2.90 4.14
C PRO A 28 -7.29 -1.41 4.29
N CYS A 29 -7.72 -0.59 3.33
CA CYS A 29 -7.57 0.86 3.41
C CYS A 29 -8.28 1.42 4.65
N PHE A 30 -7.56 2.04 5.58
CA PHE A 30 -8.15 2.55 6.83
C PHE A 30 -9.14 3.71 6.63
N VAL A 31 -9.15 4.34 5.46
CA VAL A 31 -10.07 5.44 5.15
C VAL A 31 -11.42 4.94 4.63
N CYS A 32 -11.43 3.93 3.75
CA CYS A 32 -12.65 3.54 3.02
C CYS A 32 -12.90 2.02 2.94
N GLN A 33 -12.07 1.24 3.61
CA GLN A 33 -12.09 -0.23 3.67
C GLN A 33 -11.93 -0.98 2.34
N ASP A 34 -11.62 -0.28 1.25
CA ASP A 34 -11.28 -0.91 -0.05
C ASP A 34 -9.91 -1.61 -0.01
N LYS A 35 -9.62 -2.45 -1.00
CA LYS A 35 -8.33 -3.14 -1.13
C LYS A 35 -7.19 -2.14 -1.12
N SER A 36 -6.27 -2.29 -0.17
CA SER A 36 -5.07 -1.47 -0.09
C SER A 36 -4.05 -1.90 -1.15
N SER A 37 -3.28 -0.93 -1.64
CA SER A 37 -2.11 -1.17 -2.49
C SER A 37 -0.79 -1.10 -1.70
N GLY A 38 -0.85 -0.86 -0.38
CA GLY A 38 0.31 -0.66 0.48
C GLY A 38 0.13 0.44 1.51
N TYR A 39 1.23 0.81 2.17
CA TYR A 39 1.28 1.96 3.06
C TYR A 39 1.55 3.23 2.25
N HIS A 40 0.67 4.21 2.38
CA HIS A 40 0.81 5.52 1.75
C HIS A 40 0.54 6.58 2.80
N TYR A 41 1.43 7.56 2.92
CA TYR A 41 1.31 8.63 3.90
C TYR A 41 1.19 8.10 5.35
N GLY A 42 1.95 7.05 5.68
CA GLY A 42 2.00 6.47 7.02
C GLY A 42 0.95 5.39 7.34
N VAL A 43 -0.06 5.19 6.49
CA VAL A 43 -1.18 4.26 6.78
C VAL A 43 -1.47 3.32 5.61
N SER A 44 -2.08 2.17 5.89
CA SER A 44 -2.58 1.29 4.83
C SER A 44 -3.71 1.97 4.05
N ALA A 45 -3.49 2.19 2.76
CA ALA A 45 -4.42 2.94 1.91
C ALA A 45 -4.60 2.33 0.52
N CYS A 46 -5.73 2.61 -0.12
CA CYS A 46 -5.96 2.29 -1.54
C CYS A 46 -5.48 3.44 -2.43
N GLU A 47 -5.28 3.17 -3.73
CA GLU A 47 -4.84 4.21 -4.70
C GLU A 47 -5.81 5.41 -4.76
N GLY A 48 -7.11 5.17 -4.57
CA GLY A 48 -8.11 6.23 -4.56
C GLY A 48 -7.91 7.22 -3.40
N CYS A 49 -7.66 6.74 -2.18
CA CYS A 49 -7.45 7.59 -1.01
C CYS A 49 -6.05 8.21 -1.00
N LYS A 50 -5.02 7.48 -1.44
CA LYS A 50 -3.68 8.02 -1.69
C LYS A 50 -3.72 9.22 -2.64
N GLY A 51 -4.32 9.06 -3.82
CA GLY A 51 -4.38 10.13 -4.82
C GLY A 51 -5.26 11.30 -4.39
N PHE A 52 -6.37 11.02 -3.69
CA PHE A 52 -7.22 12.06 -3.11
C PHE A 52 -6.48 12.88 -2.06
N PHE A 53 -5.81 12.23 -1.11
CA PHE A 53 -5.03 12.89 -0.06
C PHE A 53 -3.95 13.77 -0.70
N ARG A 54 -3.10 13.19 -1.57
CA ARG A 54 -2.04 13.93 -2.29
C ARG A 54 -2.54 15.23 -2.92
N ARG A 55 -3.62 15.18 -3.70
CA ARG A 55 -4.17 16.37 -4.36
C ARG A 55 -4.72 17.38 -3.36
N SER A 56 -5.31 16.90 -2.27
CA SER A 56 -5.91 17.74 -1.24
C SER A 56 -4.85 18.59 -0.53
N ILE A 57 -3.77 17.98 -0.03
CA ILE A 57 -2.68 18.75 0.61
C ILE A 57 -1.84 19.56 -0.38
N GLN A 58 -1.50 19.03 -1.56
CA GLN A 58 -0.65 19.78 -2.52
C GLN A 58 -1.29 21.09 -3.00
N LYS A 59 -2.63 21.12 -3.09
CA LYS A 59 -3.38 22.31 -3.50
C LYS A 59 -4.01 23.06 -2.33
N ASN A 60 -3.71 22.68 -1.09
CA ASN A 60 -4.35 23.21 0.12
C ASN A 60 -5.88 23.28 -0.01
N MET A 61 -6.47 22.19 -0.51
CA MET A 61 -7.91 22.12 -0.79
C MET A 61 -8.70 22.29 0.50
N VAL A 62 -9.66 23.21 0.48
CA VAL A 62 -10.67 23.38 1.53
C VAL A 62 -11.99 22.84 0.99
N TYR A 63 -12.53 21.82 1.63
CA TYR A 63 -13.81 21.22 1.26
C TYR A 63 -14.89 21.60 2.27
N THR A 64 -16.14 21.63 1.83
CA THR A 64 -17.31 21.86 2.68
C THR A 64 -18.15 20.59 2.77
N CYS A 65 -18.64 20.27 3.97
CA CYS A 65 -19.69 19.26 4.14
C CYS A 65 -21.05 19.94 4.09
N HIS A 66 -21.99 19.37 3.34
CA HIS A 66 -23.38 19.85 3.25
C HIS A 66 -24.34 19.05 4.13
N ARG A 67 -23.80 18.33 5.13
CA ARG A 67 -24.52 17.52 6.12
C ARG A 67 -23.86 17.74 7.49
N ASP A 68 -24.02 16.82 8.42
CA ASP A 68 -23.54 16.96 9.81
C ASP A 68 -22.06 16.61 10.03
N LYS A 69 -21.22 16.75 8.98
CA LYS A 69 -19.78 16.47 9.03
C LYS A 69 -19.39 15.03 9.47
N ASN A 70 -20.33 14.10 9.49
CA ASN A 70 -20.21 12.71 9.95
C ASN A 70 -20.47 11.69 8.82
N CYS A 71 -20.19 12.04 7.57
CA CYS A 71 -20.50 11.19 6.43
C CYS A 71 -19.73 9.86 6.52
N ILE A 72 -20.44 8.74 6.39
CA ILE A 72 -19.82 7.41 6.27
C ILE A 72 -18.92 7.38 5.02
N ILE A 73 -17.66 6.96 5.20
CA ILE A 73 -16.67 6.81 4.13
C ILE A 73 -16.38 5.32 3.93
N ASN A 74 -16.88 4.75 2.84
CA ASN A 74 -16.57 3.39 2.41
C ASN A 74 -16.30 3.34 0.90
N LYS A 75 -15.99 2.16 0.34
CA LYS A 75 -15.68 1.98 -1.09
C LYS A 75 -16.70 2.64 -2.02
N VAL A 76 -17.99 2.53 -1.69
CA VAL A 76 -19.12 3.02 -2.52
C VAL A 76 -19.36 4.52 -2.30
N THR A 77 -19.22 5.00 -1.07
CA THR A 77 -19.67 6.33 -0.65
C THR A 77 -18.55 7.37 -0.54
N ARG A 78 -17.27 6.97 -0.61
CA ARG A 78 -16.11 7.84 -0.39
C ARG A 78 -16.07 9.09 -1.28
N ASN A 79 -16.74 9.11 -2.43
CA ASN A 79 -16.77 10.27 -3.31
C ASN A 79 -17.93 11.24 -3.01
N ARG A 80 -18.89 10.88 -2.14
CA ARG A 80 -20.07 11.71 -1.83
C ARG A 80 -19.76 12.95 -1.00
N CYS A 81 -18.70 12.91 -0.17
CA CYS A 81 -18.31 14.05 0.64
C CYS A 81 -16.78 14.12 0.76
N GLN A 82 -16.18 15.10 0.10
CA GLN A 82 -14.73 15.30 0.11
C GLN A 82 -14.24 15.80 1.47
N TYR A 83 -15.03 16.64 2.16
CA TYR A 83 -14.69 17.11 3.50
C TYR A 83 -14.51 15.95 4.48
N CYS A 84 -15.53 15.11 4.66
CA CYS A 84 -15.47 13.99 5.60
C CYS A 84 -14.40 12.97 5.18
N ARG A 85 -14.19 12.78 3.87
CA ARG A 85 -13.11 11.91 3.39
C ARG A 85 -11.73 12.44 3.78
N LEU A 86 -11.48 13.74 3.60
CA LEU A 86 -10.20 14.36 3.95
C LEU A 86 -9.98 14.39 5.45
N GLN A 87 -11.03 14.70 6.23
CA GLN A 87 -10.99 14.59 7.69
C GLN A 87 -10.66 13.16 8.13
N LYS A 88 -11.32 12.15 7.55
CA LYS A 88 -11.02 10.74 7.86
C LYS A 88 -9.58 10.36 7.50
N CYS A 89 -9.01 10.89 6.41
CA CYS A 89 -7.59 10.69 6.10
C CYS A 89 -6.69 11.15 7.24
N PHE A 90 -6.90 12.36 7.77
CA PHE A 90 -6.12 12.86 8.91
C PHE A 90 -6.40 12.07 10.20
N GLU A 91 -7.65 11.74 10.48
CA GLU A 91 -8.07 10.98 11.65
C GLU A 91 -7.38 9.61 11.76
N VAL A 92 -7.20 8.92 10.62
CA VAL A 92 -6.51 7.62 10.61
C VAL A 92 -4.98 7.75 10.62
N GLY A 93 -4.44 8.97 10.63
CA GLY A 93 -3.00 9.24 10.73
C GLY A 93 -2.29 9.50 9.40
N MET A 94 -2.98 9.88 8.32
CA MET A 94 -2.27 10.28 7.10
C MET A 94 -1.51 11.59 7.31
N SER A 95 -0.21 11.59 7.03
CA SER A 95 0.67 12.77 7.12
C SER A 95 1.37 13.07 5.79
N LYS A 96 1.76 14.33 5.57
CA LYS A 96 2.55 14.75 4.41
C LYS A 96 3.96 14.15 4.44
#